data_AF-A0A831KN66-F1
#
_entry.id   AF-A0A831KN66-F1
#
_cell.length_a   1.000
_cell.length_b   1.000
_cell.length_c   1.000
_cell.angle_alpha   90.00
_cell.angle_beta   90.00
_cell.angle_gamma   90.00
#
_symmetry.space_group_name_H-M   'P 1'
#
loop_
_entity.id
_entity.type
_entity.pdbx_description
1 polymer ?
#
loop_
_entity_poly.entity_id
_entity_poly.type
_entity_poly.pdbx_seq_one_letter_code
_entity_poly.pdbx_strand_id
1 'polypeptide(L)'
;MRILVPIADRKLGFRALDVAIDEAKLRNWKVVVMCSLPGGDKTTSEDVERAENLLNEAVEIAKSKGVDAEKVLSVRGKGAGEDIVSFSEEIKAEMIVMGCGIVKDQFTHELRDTTKYVILNSKKPVILVK
;
A
#
# COMPACT_ATOMS: atom_id res chain seq x y z
N MET A 1 -15.77 3.44 7.05
CA MET A 1 -14.45 4.11 7.09
C MET A 1 -13.37 3.09 6.74
N ARG A 2 -12.27 3.51 6.12
CA ARG A 2 -11.30 2.56 5.57
C ARG A 2 -9.86 3.06 5.63
N ILE A 3 -8.92 2.14 5.81
CA ILE A 3 -7.48 2.37 5.76
C ILE A 3 -6.96 1.85 4.43
N LEU A 4 -6.17 2.66 3.71
CA LEU A 4 -5.46 2.23 2.51
C LEU A 4 -4.07 1.71 2.87
N VAL A 5 -3.72 0.52 2.39
CA VAL A 5 -2.42 -0.10 2.60
C VAL A 5 -1.81 -0.47 1.24
N PRO A 6 -0.93 0.37 0.67
CA PRO A 6 -0.22 0.03 -0.54
C PRO A 6 0.91 -0.96 -0.25
N ILE A 7 0.93 -2.07 -0.98
CA ILE A 7 1.88 -3.18 -0.82
C ILE A 7 2.52 -3.46 -2.18
N ALA A 8 3.85 -3.28 -2.25
CA ALA A 8 4.67 -3.65 -3.40
C ALA A 8 5.64 -4.81 -3.10
N ASP A 9 5.90 -5.06 -1.82
CA ASP A 9 6.77 -6.14 -1.36
C ASP A 9 6.25 -6.73 -0.05
N ARG A 10 6.60 -7.99 0.19
CA ARG A 10 6.17 -8.72 1.38
C ARG A 10 6.82 -8.21 2.67
N LYS A 11 8.00 -7.59 2.61
CA LYS A 11 8.79 -7.29 3.80
C LYS A 11 8.32 -6.00 4.48
N LEU A 12 8.37 -4.88 3.77
CA LEU A 12 7.93 -3.58 4.28
C LEU A 12 6.40 -3.45 4.23
N GLY A 13 5.78 -3.96 3.16
CA GLY A 13 4.33 -3.88 3.00
C GLY A 13 3.56 -4.60 4.12
N PHE A 14 4.04 -5.76 4.57
CA PHE A 14 3.32 -6.52 5.60
C PHE A 14 3.53 -5.94 7.00
N ARG A 15 4.65 -5.26 7.25
CA ARG A 15 4.81 -4.49 8.49
C ARG A 15 3.82 -3.34 8.55
N ALA A 16 3.59 -2.67 7.41
CA ALA A 16 2.53 -1.66 7.30
C ALA A 16 1.13 -2.26 7.46
N LEU A 17 0.89 -3.45 6.90
CA LEU A 17 -0.35 -4.19 7.06
C LEU A 17 -0.63 -4.53 8.54
N ASP A 18 0.37 -4.98 9.29
CA ASP A 18 0.19 -5.30 10.71
C ASP A 18 -0.27 -4.07 11.51
N VAL A 19 0.36 -2.91 11.30
CA VAL A 19 -0.05 -1.64 11.93
C VAL A 19 -1.45 -1.24 11.47
N ALA A 20 -1.78 -1.40 10.20
CA ALA A 20 -3.10 -1.08 9.67
C ALA A 20 -4.19 -1.99 10.26
N ILE A 21 -3.89 -3.27 10.50
CA ILE A 21 -4.82 -4.22 11.13
C ILE A 21 -5.10 -3.79 12.57
N ASP A 22 -4.08 -3.39 13.33
CA ASP A 22 -4.25 -2.92 14.70
C ASP A 22 -5.10 -1.64 14.76
N GLU A 23 -4.81 -0.66 13.91
CA GLU A 23 -5.62 0.56 13.78
C GLU A 23 -7.06 0.25 13.34
N ALA A 24 -7.23 -0.66 12.39
CA ALA A 24 -8.54 -1.07 11.90
C ALA A 24 -9.38 -1.74 12.98
N LYS A 25 -8.78 -2.60 13.83
CA LYS A 25 -9.46 -3.22 14.97
C LYS A 25 -9.92 -2.18 15.98
N LEU A 26 -9.04 -1.26 16.36
CA LEU A 26 -9.34 -0.24 17.36
C LEU A 26 -10.49 0.67 16.94
N ARG A 27 -10.65 0.90 15.62
CA ARG A 27 -11.62 1.83 15.06
C ARG A 27 -12.83 1.17 14.41
N ASN A 28 -12.85 -0.17 14.33
CA ASN A 28 -13.80 -0.95 13.55
C ASN A 28 -13.87 -0.50 12.07
N TRP A 29 -12.71 -0.33 11.45
CA TRP A 29 -12.58 0.07 10.04
C TRP A 29 -12.19 -1.12 9.17
N LYS A 30 -12.43 -1.01 7.86
CA LYS A 30 -11.97 -1.98 6.89
C LYS A 30 -10.59 -1.63 6.34
N VAL A 31 -9.82 -2.63 5.94
CA VAL A 31 -8.52 -2.46 5.28
C VAL A 31 -8.68 -2.66 3.77
N VAL A 32 -8.14 -1.74 2.99
CA VAL A 32 -8.03 -1.87 1.54
C VAL A 32 -6.57 -2.04 1.21
N VAL A 33 -6.16 -3.25 0.81
CA VAL A 33 -4.80 -3.48 0.33
C VAL A 33 -4.73 -3.22 -1.17
N MET A 34 -3.75 -2.45 -1.61
CA MET A 34 -3.58 -2.14 -3.03
C MET A 34 -2.17 -2.43 -3.53
N CYS A 35 -2.07 -2.82 -4.80
CA CYS A 35 -0.81 -2.84 -5.53
C CYS A 35 -0.98 -2.02 -6.81
N SER A 36 -0.01 -1.14 -7.12
CA SER A 36 -0.03 -0.31 -8.31
C SER A 36 1.02 -0.80 -9.30
N LEU A 37 0.58 -1.16 -10.50
CA LEU A 37 1.43 -1.54 -11.61
C LEU A 37 1.25 -0.54 -12.77
N PRO A 38 2.32 -0.18 -13.50
CA PRO A 38 2.24 0.76 -14.62
C PRO A 38 1.29 0.30 -15.74
N GLY A 39 1.23 -0.99 -16.05
CA GLY A 39 0.51 -1.51 -17.20
C GLY A 39 1.27 -1.35 -18.53
N GLY A 40 0.62 -1.76 -19.62
CA GLY A 40 1.22 -1.79 -20.97
C GLY A 40 2.46 -2.68 -21.03
N ASP A 41 3.41 -2.32 -21.90
CA ASP A 41 4.65 -3.10 -22.11
C ASP A 41 5.58 -3.13 -20.89
N LYS A 42 5.29 -2.33 -19.85
CA LYS A 42 6.05 -2.27 -18.60
C LYS A 42 5.53 -3.23 -17.52
N THR A 43 4.50 -4.03 -17.82
CA THR A 43 3.91 -4.96 -16.86
C THR A 43 3.74 -6.32 -17.51
N THR A 44 4.47 -7.29 -16.97
CA THR A 44 4.41 -8.67 -17.46
C THR A 44 3.29 -9.44 -16.75
N SER A 45 2.88 -10.58 -17.33
CA SER A 45 1.95 -11.50 -16.66
C SER A 45 2.49 -12.00 -15.31
N GLU A 46 3.80 -12.20 -15.19
CA GLU A 46 4.46 -12.61 -13.95
C GLU A 46 4.36 -11.52 -12.86
N ASP A 47 4.44 -10.24 -13.25
CA ASP A 47 4.28 -9.12 -12.30
C ASP A 47 2.84 -9.05 -11.77
N VAL A 48 1.86 -9.27 -12.65
CA VAL A 48 0.44 -9.34 -12.28
C VAL A 48 0.19 -10.51 -11.33
N GLU A 49 0.68 -11.70 -11.65
CA GLU A 49 0.53 -12.88 -10.81
C GLU A 49 1.19 -12.69 -9.44
N ARG A 50 2.40 -12.13 -9.41
CA ARG A 50 3.11 -11.81 -8.16
C ARG A 50 2.31 -10.82 -7.30
N ALA A 51 1.76 -9.78 -7.91
CA ALA A 51 0.96 -8.79 -7.21
C ALA A 51 -0.35 -9.38 -6.68
N GLU A 52 -1.04 -10.20 -7.46
CA GLU A 52 -2.25 -10.92 -7.03
C GLU A 52 -1.99 -11.85 -5.85
N ASN A 53 -0.92 -12.65 -5.91
CA ASN A 53 -0.54 -13.55 -4.82
C ASN A 53 -0.23 -12.78 -3.53
N LEU A 54 0.50 -11.66 -3.64
CA LEU A 54 0.84 -10.81 -2.52
C LEU A 54 -0.41 -10.17 -1.89
N LEU A 55 -1.35 -9.71 -2.70
CA LEU A 55 -2.61 -9.12 -2.25
C LEU A 55 -3.54 -10.16 -1.61
N ASN A 56 -3.60 -11.38 -2.16
CA ASN A 56 -4.35 -12.49 -1.57
C ASN A 56 -3.84 -12.80 -0.17
N GLU A 57 -2.52 -12.98 -0.04
CA GLU A 57 -1.88 -13.27 1.25
C GLU A 57 -2.17 -12.15 2.27
N ALA A 58 -2.08 -10.88 1.85
CA ALA A 58 -2.37 -9.75 2.72
C ALA A 58 -3.83 -9.72 3.21
N VAL A 59 -4.80 -10.02 2.33
CA VAL A 59 -6.22 -10.11 2.71
C VAL A 59 -6.47 -11.29 3.66
N GLU A 60 -5.88 -12.45 3.41
CA GLU A 60 -6.01 -13.63 4.28
C GLU A 60 -5.47 -13.36 5.68
N ILE A 61 -4.32 -12.68 5.79
CA ILE A 61 -3.75 -12.29 7.09
C ILE A 61 -4.67 -11.31 7.81
N ALA A 62 -5.20 -10.29 7.13
CA ALA A 62 -6.12 -9.33 7.75
C ALA A 62 -7.40 -10.01 8.26
N LYS A 63 -8.01 -10.88 7.43
CA LYS A 63 -9.23 -11.60 7.76
C LYS A 63 -9.03 -12.62 8.89
N SER A 64 -7.92 -13.37 8.88
CA SER A 64 -7.59 -14.31 9.97
C SER A 64 -7.39 -13.60 11.31
N LYS A 65 -6.99 -12.32 11.28
CA LYS A 65 -6.91 -11.46 12.46
C LYS A 65 -8.24 -10.80 12.84
N GLY A 66 -9.34 -11.05 12.13
CA GLY A 66 -10.67 -10.53 12.45
C GLY A 66 -10.97 -9.14 11.90
N VAL A 67 -10.23 -8.68 10.87
CA VAL A 67 -10.46 -7.40 10.19
C VAL A 67 -11.03 -7.64 8.80
N ASP A 68 -12.09 -6.91 8.45
CA ASP A 68 -12.61 -6.93 7.08
C ASP A 68 -11.60 -6.29 6.12
N ALA A 69 -11.30 -6.99 5.02
CA ALA A 69 -10.27 -6.60 4.08
C ALA A 69 -10.65 -6.91 2.63
N GLU A 70 -10.35 -5.97 1.74
CA GLU A 70 -10.52 -6.07 0.30
C GLU A 70 -9.19 -5.78 -0.42
N LYS A 71 -8.95 -6.47 -1.54
CA LYS A 71 -7.77 -6.23 -2.39
C LYS A 71 -8.12 -5.45 -3.64
N VAL A 72 -7.18 -4.62 -4.09
CA VAL A 72 -7.27 -3.90 -5.35
C VAL A 72 -5.92 -3.95 -6.08
N LEU A 73 -5.89 -4.62 -7.23
CA LEU A 73 -4.80 -4.48 -8.18
C LEU A 73 -5.13 -3.33 -9.14
N SER A 74 -4.29 -2.30 -9.13
CA SER A 74 -4.45 -1.11 -9.98
C SER A 74 -3.45 -1.14 -11.12
N VAL A 75 -3.96 -1.12 -12.36
CA VAL A 75 -3.16 -1.09 -13.59
C VAL A 75 -3.65 0.08 -14.45
N ARG A 76 -3.14 1.30 -14.16
CA ARG A 76 -3.74 2.56 -14.66
C ARG A 76 -2.78 3.47 -15.42
N GLY A 77 -1.58 3.03 -15.77
CA GLY A 77 -0.61 3.89 -16.47
C GLY A 77 0.06 4.96 -15.59
N LYS A 78 -0.20 4.95 -14.28
CA LYS A 78 0.28 5.96 -13.33
C LYS A 78 1.53 5.50 -12.60
N GLY A 79 2.32 6.46 -12.13
CA GLY A 79 3.37 6.18 -11.15
C GLY A 79 2.76 5.72 -9.82
N ALA A 80 3.37 4.75 -9.14
CA ALA A 80 2.79 4.15 -7.93
C ALA A 80 2.42 5.19 -6.86
N GLY A 81 3.24 6.23 -6.65
CA GLY A 81 2.94 7.26 -5.66
C GLY A 81 1.71 8.10 -6.00
N GLU A 82 1.56 8.46 -7.28
CA GLU A 82 0.39 9.19 -7.79
C GLU A 82 -0.87 8.32 -7.71
N ASP A 83 -0.76 7.05 -8.09
CA ASP A 83 -1.88 6.12 -8.04
C ASP A 83 -2.36 5.91 -6.61
N ILE A 84 -1.45 5.71 -5.65
CA ILE A 84 -1.77 5.60 -4.22
C ILE A 84 -2.52 6.83 -3.71
N VAL A 85 -2.02 8.03 -4.01
CA VAL A 85 -2.65 9.28 -3.56
C VAL A 85 -4.04 9.42 -4.18
N SER A 86 -4.15 9.29 -5.51
CA SER A 86 -5.43 9.43 -6.20
C SER A 86 -6.46 8.37 -5.77
N PHE A 87 -6.02 7.11 -5.62
CA PHE A 87 -6.87 6.03 -5.15
C PHE A 87 -7.35 6.24 -3.70
N SER A 88 -6.49 6.78 -2.83
CA SER A 88 -6.88 7.13 -1.45
C SER A 88 -8.02 8.16 -1.40
N GLU A 89 -8.06 9.09 -2.36
CA GLU A 89 -9.14 10.07 -2.49
C GLU A 89 -10.41 9.42 -3.05
N GLU A 90 -10.28 8.61 -4.11
CA GLU A 90 -11.39 7.88 -4.75
C GLU A 90 -12.17 7.04 -3.74
N ILE A 91 -11.45 6.26 -2.92
CA ILE A 91 -12.08 5.38 -1.94
C ILE A 91 -12.47 6.12 -0.65
N LYS A 92 -12.18 7.42 -0.55
CA LYS A 92 -12.33 8.22 0.68
C LYS A 92 -11.67 7.50 1.87
N ALA A 93 -10.41 7.11 1.70
CA ALA A 93 -9.62 6.56 2.80
C ALA A 93 -9.48 7.61 3.91
N GLU A 94 -9.54 7.15 5.15
CA GLU A 94 -9.32 8.00 6.33
C GLU A 94 -7.83 8.23 6.56
N MET A 95 -7.01 7.25 6.16
CA MET A 95 -5.55 7.31 6.24
C MET A 95 -4.89 6.30 5.31
N ILE A 96 -3.61 6.52 5.06
CA ILE A 96 -2.72 5.62 4.34
C ILE A 96 -1.71 5.06 5.35
N VAL A 97 -1.54 3.74 5.40
CA VAL A 97 -0.48 3.09 6.19
C VAL A 97 0.44 2.37 5.22
N MET A 98 1.69 2.81 5.11
CA MET A 98 2.62 2.27 4.10
C MET A 98 4.01 2.01 4.65
N GLY A 99 4.73 1.09 4.00
CA GLY A 99 6.13 0.82 4.30
C GLY A 99 7.02 2.02 3.95
N CYS A 100 7.97 2.33 4.82
CA CYS A 100 8.96 3.39 4.60
C CYS A 100 10.06 2.87 3.66
N GLY A 101 9.93 3.15 2.37
CA GLY A 101 10.94 2.82 1.39
C GLY A 101 12.17 3.70 1.56
N ILE A 102 13.31 3.11 1.93
CA ILE A 102 14.59 3.80 2.03
C ILE A 102 15.60 3.16 1.09
N VAL A 103 16.24 3.97 0.26
CA VAL A 103 17.47 3.62 -0.47
C VAL A 103 18.64 3.96 0.45
N LYS A 104 19.47 2.96 0.72
CA LYS A 104 20.68 3.12 1.52
C LYS A 104 21.88 3.10 0.60
N ASP A 105 22.68 4.13 0.68
CA ASP A 105 24.02 4.19 0.10
C ASP A 105 25.06 4.29 1.24
N GLN A 106 26.35 4.19 0.92
CA GLN A 106 27.44 4.21 1.90
C GLN A 106 27.39 5.44 2.82
N PHE A 107 26.88 6.57 2.33
CA PHE A 107 26.87 7.85 3.05
C PHE A 107 25.49 8.48 3.22
N THR A 108 24.45 7.97 2.55
CA THR A 108 23.12 8.61 2.52
C THR A 108 21.99 7.63 2.77
N HIS A 109 20.91 8.16 3.34
CA HIS A 109 19.63 7.47 3.49
C HIS A 109 18.57 8.33 2.83
N GLU A 110 18.03 7.87 1.71
CA GLU A 110 17.02 8.60 0.97
C GLU A 110 15.71 7.84 0.92
N LEU A 111 14.60 8.56 1.06
CA LEU A 111 13.29 7.99 0.81
C LEU A 111 13.16 7.61 -0.68
N ARG A 112 12.53 6.47 -0.96
CA ARG A 112 12.15 6.08 -2.32
C ARG A 112 11.14 7.09 -2.88
N ASP A 113 11.13 7.27 -4.19
CA ASP A 113 10.27 8.26 -4.86
C ASP A 113 8.79 8.06 -4.56
N THR A 114 8.32 6.81 -4.52
CA THR A 114 6.93 6.50 -4.12
C THR A 114 6.62 7.03 -2.72
N THR A 115 7.52 6.81 -1.75
CA THR A 115 7.35 7.28 -0.37
C THR A 115 7.40 8.81 -0.31
N LYS A 116 8.38 9.45 -0.97
CA LYS A 116 8.49 10.91 -1.08
C LYS A 116 7.19 11.50 -1.65
N TYR A 117 6.71 10.95 -2.76
CA TYR A 117 5.52 11.44 -3.45
C TYR A 117 4.27 11.35 -2.57
N VAL A 118 4.03 10.20 -1.93
CA VAL A 118 2.84 10.00 -1.09
C VAL A 118 2.83 10.97 0.09
N ILE A 119 3.96 11.15 0.79
CA ILE A 119 4.03 12.06 1.94
C ILE A 119 3.79 13.51 1.53
N LEU A 120 4.36 13.93 0.39
CA LEU A 120 4.28 15.32 -0.06
C LEU A 120 2.91 15.67 -0.65
N ASN A 121 2.20 14.70 -1.25
CA ASN A 121 0.99 14.99 -2.04
C ASN A 121 -0.30 14.41 -1.43
N SER A 122 -0.23 13.53 -0.43
CA SER A 122 -1.42 12.99 0.21
C SER A 122 -2.16 14.05 1.02
N LYS A 123 -3.46 14.20 0.76
CA LYS A 123 -4.38 14.95 1.64
C LYS A 123 -4.89 14.13 2.81
N LYS A 124 -4.58 12.83 2.83
CA LYS A 124 -4.93 11.90 3.91
C LYS A 124 -3.75 11.77 4.86
N PRO A 125 -3.97 11.62 6.18
CA PRO A 125 -2.93 11.23 7.12
C PRO A 125 -2.17 10.00 6.61
N VAL A 126 -0.83 10.05 6.71
CA VAL A 126 0.06 8.96 6.27
C VAL A 126 0.85 8.46 7.47
N ILE A 127 0.75 7.16 7.77
CA ILE A 127 1.63 6.46 8.70
C ILE A 127 2.71 5.74 7.89
N LEU A 128 3.96 6.06 8.19
CA LEU A 128 5.12 5.36 7.65
C LEU A 128 5.61 4.31 8.63
N VAL A 129 5.63 3.07 8.19
CA VAL A 129 6.11 1.94 8.98
C VAL A 129 7.48 1.52 8.46
N LYS A 130 8.50 1.63 9.29
CA LYS A 130 9.85 1.14 8.99
C LYS A 130 9.91 -0.36 9.17
#